data_AF-A0A0F9EIC7-F1
#
_entry.id   AF-A0A0F9EIC7-F1
#
_cell.length_a   1.000
_cell.length_b   1.000
_cell.length_c   1.000
_cell.angle_alpha   90.00
_cell.angle_beta   90.00
_cell.angle_gamma   90.00
#
_symmetry.space_group_name_H-M   'P 1'
#
loop_
_entity.id
_entity.type
_entity.pdbx_description
1 polymer ?
#
loop_
_entity_poly.entity_id
_entity_poly.type
_entity_poly.pdbx_seq_one_letter_code
_entity_poly.pdbx_strand_id
1 'polypeptide(L)'
;MEASFQLDPEISPAEAEAQALAANEDQVSTAFRRHARVWTKSEFDAYLARLANAAGLPEVEEYGLPASGTMLRYDMMQFAHAMRLRDHIGDTDAPLIFVMDGDAGLRQSFTAVFQPEVSAGRAHIAVIDFKKAMTNDMRNCVVADGRADLCASTGLTHAELSLIPSEFYAEIVDEEVAIRLAWEPAGQWFRYPFPTKSEPNKRVLLLTDHPGLGAREKAKLTRLATLRSVDSYFHRFRSNVRFASRPLVSTNSHGRVWGRHHLYDPVVLSKLVEIYRFYHNWMEPGVDGKTPAMRIGLARGRVYERDLL
;
A
#
# COMPACT_ATOMS: atom_id res chain seq x y z
N MET A 1 3.42 4.87 16.33
CA MET A 1 3.37 3.42 16.08
C MET A 1 2.11 3.15 15.27
N GLU A 2 2.24 2.75 14.00
CA GLU A 2 1.08 2.34 13.19
C GLU A 2 0.46 1.10 13.82
N ALA A 3 -0.86 0.92 13.73
CA ALA A 3 -1.49 -0.35 14.10
C ALA A 3 -0.82 -1.46 13.26
N SER A 4 0.01 -2.27 13.89
CA SER A 4 0.72 -3.35 13.22
C SER A 4 -0.25 -4.52 13.07
N PHE A 5 -0.71 -4.78 11.85
CA PHE A 5 -1.49 -5.98 11.50
C PHE A 5 -0.59 -7.22 11.35
N GLN A 6 0.66 -7.14 11.78
CA GLN A 6 1.70 -8.14 11.55
C GLN A 6 1.76 -9.11 12.73
N LEU A 7 0.68 -9.84 12.96
CA LEU A 7 0.61 -10.75 14.09
C LEU A 7 -0.02 -12.08 13.68
N ASP A 8 0.61 -13.16 14.09
CA ASP A 8 0.08 -14.52 14.03
C ASP A 8 -0.51 -14.88 15.40
N PRO A 9 -1.84 -14.94 15.55
CA PRO A 9 -2.48 -15.18 16.84
C PRO A 9 -2.33 -16.63 17.32
N GLU A 10 -1.92 -17.56 16.45
CA GLU A 10 -1.88 -18.99 16.74
C GLU A 10 -0.62 -19.44 17.46
N ILE A 11 0.43 -18.61 17.51
CA ILE A 11 1.72 -18.95 18.11
C ILE A 11 2.23 -17.83 19.01
N SER A 12 2.54 -18.15 20.27
CA SER A 12 3.11 -17.19 21.22
C SER A 12 4.62 -16.96 20.97
N PRO A 13 5.19 -15.82 21.42
CA PRO A 13 6.62 -15.58 21.32
C PRO A 13 7.48 -16.63 22.04
N ALA A 14 6.98 -17.19 23.15
CA ALA A 14 7.66 -18.23 23.91
C ALA A 14 7.66 -19.59 23.16
N GLU A 15 6.54 -19.94 22.52
CA GLU A 15 6.47 -21.13 21.66
C GLU A 15 7.37 -20.98 20.43
N ALA A 16 7.40 -19.79 19.81
CA ALA A 16 8.31 -19.51 18.70
C ALA A 16 9.79 -19.66 19.10
N GLU A 17 10.17 -19.18 20.29
CA GLU A 17 11.52 -19.36 20.85
C GLU A 17 11.83 -20.86 21.08
N ALA A 18 10.90 -21.60 21.69
CA ALA A 18 11.07 -23.02 21.95
C ALA A 18 11.22 -23.84 20.65
N GLN A 19 10.44 -23.51 19.61
CA GLN A 19 10.53 -24.13 18.30
C GLN A 19 11.85 -23.82 17.59
N ALA A 20 12.32 -22.58 17.68
CA ALA A 20 13.61 -22.17 17.11
C ALA A 20 14.79 -22.88 17.79
N LEU A 21 14.77 -22.96 19.12
CA LEU A 21 15.79 -23.68 19.91
C LEU A 21 15.78 -25.18 19.61
N ALA A 22 14.61 -25.82 19.54
CA ALA A 22 14.48 -27.23 19.21
C ALA A 22 15.01 -27.57 17.80
N ALA A 23 15.02 -26.58 16.89
CA ALA A 23 15.54 -26.70 15.54
C ALA A 23 17.02 -26.26 15.38
N ASN A 24 17.71 -25.88 16.47
CA ASN A 24 19.07 -25.33 16.47
C ASN A 24 19.23 -24.14 15.50
N GLU A 25 18.22 -23.28 15.46
CA GLU A 25 18.16 -22.15 14.54
C GLU A 25 19.08 -20.97 14.93
N ASP A 26 19.63 -21.01 16.14
CA ASP A 26 20.63 -20.07 16.65
C ASP A 26 21.95 -20.15 15.86
N GLN A 27 22.24 -21.31 15.26
CA GLN A 27 23.48 -21.56 14.50
C GLN A 27 23.37 -21.19 13.01
N VAL A 28 22.19 -20.79 12.53
CA VAL A 28 21.97 -20.46 11.12
C VAL A 28 21.42 -19.05 10.96
N SER A 29 21.73 -18.43 9.81
CA SER A 29 21.14 -17.15 9.45
C SER A 29 19.61 -17.24 9.40
N THR A 30 18.94 -16.17 9.79
CA THR A 30 17.48 -16.06 9.81
C THR A 30 16.84 -16.53 8.51
N ALA A 31 17.46 -16.24 7.37
CA ALA A 31 16.94 -16.63 6.04
C ALA A 31 16.83 -18.15 5.82
N PHE A 32 17.54 -18.96 6.62
CA PHE A 32 17.54 -20.43 6.53
C PHE A 32 16.82 -21.10 7.69
N ARG A 33 16.23 -20.32 8.60
CA ARG A 33 15.45 -20.86 9.72
C ARG A 33 14.13 -21.44 9.24
N ARG A 34 13.70 -22.55 9.84
CA ARG A 34 12.37 -23.13 9.60
C ARG A 34 11.26 -22.23 10.13
N HIS A 35 11.52 -21.52 11.24
CA HIS A 35 10.56 -20.60 11.88
C HIS A 35 10.88 -19.12 11.58
N ALA A 36 11.54 -18.85 10.44
CA ALA A 36 11.90 -17.49 10.00
C ALA A 36 10.70 -16.54 9.86
N ARG A 37 9.48 -17.05 9.70
CA ARG A 37 8.27 -16.23 9.46
C ARG A 37 7.84 -15.40 10.67
N VAL A 38 8.23 -15.81 11.89
CA VAL A 38 7.85 -15.15 13.14
C VAL A 38 9.07 -14.57 13.84
N TRP A 39 8.83 -13.60 14.72
CA TRP A 39 9.82 -13.15 15.68
C TRP A 39 9.83 -14.09 16.89
N THR A 40 11.03 -14.46 17.34
CA THR A 40 11.17 -15.10 18.66
C THR A 40 11.11 -14.05 19.77
N LYS A 41 10.93 -14.48 21.03
CA LYS A 41 10.90 -13.54 22.18
C LYS A 41 12.21 -12.74 22.26
N SER A 42 13.34 -13.43 22.18
CA SER A 42 14.67 -12.80 22.27
C SER A 42 14.89 -11.74 21.18
N GLU A 43 14.43 -12.02 19.95
CA GLU A 43 14.54 -11.09 18.84
C GLU A 43 13.66 -9.85 19.01
N PHE A 44 12.43 -10.06 19.50
CA PHE A 44 11.49 -8.98 19.75
C PHE A 44 12.01 -8.05 20.85
N ASP A 45 12.50 -8.61 21.96
CA ASP A 45 13.06 -7.86 23.07
C ASP A 45 14.29 -7.04 22.61
N ALA A 46 15.17 -7.63 21.78
CA ALA A 46 16.30 -6.93 21.18
C ALA A 46 15.86 -5.78 20.24
N TYR A 47 14.79 -5.97 19.47
CA TYR A 47 14.22 -4.93 18.62
C TYR A 47 13.68 -3.75 19.44
N LEU A 48 12.95 -4.03 20.53
CA LEU A 48 12.44 -3.00 21.43
C LEU A 48 13.57 -2.22 22.10
N ALA A 49 14.61 -2.92 22.59
CA ALA A 49 15.79 -2.28 23.16
C ALA A 49 16.46 -1.33 22.16
N ARG A 50 16.58 -1.73 20.89
CA ARG A 50 17.12 -0.87 19.82
C ARG A 50 16.25 0.37 19.59
N LEU A 51 14.93 0.22 19.61
CA LEU A 51 14.01 1.36 19.46
C LEU A 51 14.10 2.34 20.64
N ALA A 52 14.14 1.84 21.88
CA ALA A 52 14.28 2.70 23.06
C ALA A 52 15.62 3.45 23.06
N ASN A 53 16.71 2.77 22.71
CA ASN A 53 18.01 3.40 22.56
C ASN A 53 17.99 4.52 21.51
N ALA A 54 17.38 4.28 20.34
CA ALA A 54 17.25 5.29 19.30
C ALA A 54 16.37 6.49 19.72
N ALA A 55 15.43 6.27 20.64
CA ALA A 55 14.56 7.29 21.20
C ALA A 55 15.14 7.98 22.45
N GLY A 56 16.32 7.57 22.94
CA GLY A 56 16.92 8.10 24.16
C GLY A 56 16.17 7.73 25.44
N LEU A 57 15.40 6.64 25.43
CA LEU A 57 14.65 6.16 26.59
C LEU A 57 15.52 5.22 27.44
N PRO A 58 15.63 5.45 28.76
CA PRO A 58 16.52 4.68 29.63
C PRO A 58 16.00 3.27 29.93
N GLU A 59 14.69 3.04 29.77
CA GLU A 59 14.05 1.76 30.04
C GLU A 59 12.93 1.53 29.03
N VAL A 60 12.85 0.30 28.52
CA VAL A 60 11.67 -0.18 27.80
C VAL A 60 10.69 -0.60 28.87
N GLU A 61 9.69 0.24 29.20
CA GLU A 61 8.49 -0.26 29.89
C GLU A 61 8.01 -1.49 29.12
N GLU A 62 7.69 -2.60 29.81
CA GLU A 62 7.10 -3.78 29.18
C GLU A 62 5.91 -3.32 28.34
N TYR A 63 6.15 -3.13 27.05
CA TYR A 63 5.10 -2.88 26.08
C TYR A 63 4.25 -4.11 26.17
N GLY A 64 3.07 -4.00 26.82
CA GLY A 64 2.19 -5.11 27.13
C GLY A 64 2.08 -6.02 25.93
N LEU A 65 2.90 -7.09 25.95
CA LEU A 65 2.88 -8.11 24.93
C LEU A 65 1.47 -8.68 25.02
N PRO A 66 0.77 -8.85 23.90
CA PRO A 66 -0.45 -9.64 23.95
C PRO A 66 -0.06 -11.01 24.55
N ALA A 67 -0.83 -11.49 25.53
CA ALA A 67 -0.55 -12.75 26.20
C ALA A 67 -0.51 -13.95 25.22
N SER A 68 -1.05 -13.76 24.01
CA SER A 68 -1.08 -14.70 22.90
C SER A 68 -0.72 -14.02 21.57
N GLY A 69 -0.03 -14.76 20.71
CA GLY A 69 0.32 -14.33 19.35
C GLY A 69 1.67 -13.63 19.23
N THR A 70 2.34 -13.84 18.11
CA THR A 70 3.69 -13.32 17.85
C THR A 70 3.74 -12.48 16.58
N MET A 71 4.70 -11.56 16.52
CA MET A 71 4.87 -10.70 15.37
C MET A 71 5.33 -11.49 14.15
N LEU A 72 4.72 -11.23 13.00
CA LEU A 72 5.17 -11.76 11.71
C LEU A 72 6.32 -10.90 11.17
N ARG A 73 7.27 -11.54 10.50
CA ARG A 73 8.30 -10.80 9.77
C ARG A 73 7.71 -10.16 8.53
N TYR A 74 7.99 -8.88 8.36
CA TYR A 74 7.33 -8.06 7.35
C TYR A 74 7.73 -8.45 5.92
N ASP A 75 9.01 -8.74 5.69
CA ASP A 75 9.52 -9.28 4.42
C ASP A 75 8.83 -10.60 4.04
N MET A 76 8.73 -11.54 4.99
CA MET A 76 8.06 -12.82 4.77
C MET A 76 6.57 -12.63 4.46
N MET A 77 5.90 -11.72 5.17
CA MET A 77 4.50 -11.38 4.89
C MET A 77 4.33 -10.82 3.47
N GLN A 78 5.22 -9.95 3.01
CA GLN A 78 5.13 -9.34 1.68
C GLN A 78 5.32 -10.37 0.56
N PHE A 79 6.29 -11.29 0.72
CA PHE A 79 6.46 -12.42 -0.20
C PHE A 79 5.23 -13.33 -0.20
N ALA A 80 4.73 -13.72 0.98
CA ALA A 80 3.53 -14.53 1.09
C ALA A 80 2.32 -13.83 0.45
N HIS A 81 2.19 -12.51 0.62
CA HIS A 81 1.13 -11.72 -0.02
C HIS A 81 1.25 -11.74 -1.55
N ALA A 82 2.43 -11.50 -2.10
CA ALA A 82 2.66 -11.53 -3.55
C ALA A 82 2.38 -12.94 -4.13
N MET A 83 2.85 -14.00 -3.47
CA MET A 83 2.59 -15.39 -3.88
C MET A 83 1.10 -15.70 -3.85
N ARG A 84 0.42 -15.37 -2.74
CA ARG A 84 -1.01 -15.59 -2.62
C ARG A 84 -1.78 -14.81 -3.67
N LEU A 85 -1.36 -13.60 -4.00
CA LEU A 85 -2.01 -12.83 -5.07
C LEU A 85 -1.83 -13.50 -6.42
N ARG A 86 -0.61 -13.97 -6.73
CA ARG A 86 -0.31 -14.70 -7.97
C ARG A 86 -1.16 -15.96 -8.12
N ASP A 87 -1.43 -16.71 -7.05
CA ASP A 87 -2.33 -17.87 -7.09
C ASP A 87 -3.74 -17.52 -7.57
N HIS A 88 -4.21 -16.29 -7.33
CA HIS A 88 -5.56 -15.87 -7.70
C HIS A 88 -5.64 -15.17 -9.06
N ILE A 89 -4.57 -14.47 -9.47
CA ILE A 89 -4.61 -13.61 -10.67
C ILE A 89 -3.52 -13.90 -11.70
N GLY A 90 -2.59 -14.82 -11.45
CA GLY A 90 -1.45 -15.08 -12.34
C GLY A 90 -1.85 -15.68 -13.70
N ASP A 91 -2.94 -16.44 -13.71
CA ASP A 91 -3.46 -17.13 -14.90
C ASP A 91 -4.41 -16.26 -15.74
N THR A 92 -4.59 -14.98 -15.41
CA THR A 92 -5.42 -14.08 -16.20
C THR A 92 -4.74 -13.65 -17.50
N ASP A 93 -5.51 -13.51 -18.58
CA ASP A 93 -5.03 -12.93 -19.84
C ASP A 93 -4.90 -11.41 -19.78
N ALA A 94 -5.51 -10.77 -18.78
CA ALA A 94 -5.45 -9.33 -18.61
C ALA A 94 -4.05 -8.86 -18.16
N PRO A 95 -3.56 -7.70 -18.65
CA PRO A 95 -2.31 -7.14 -18.16
C PRO A 95 -2.44 -6.74 -16.69
N LEU A 96 -1.47 -7.18 -15.89
CA LEU A 96 -1.36 -6.88 -14.46
C LEU A 96 -0.56 -5.60 -14.28
N ILE A 97 -1.12 -4.62 -13.56
CA ILE A 97 -0.44 -3.37 -13.24
C ILE A 97 -0.37 -3.24 -11.72
N PHE A 98 0.83 -3.45 -11.18
CA PHE A 98 1.10 -3.30 -9.76
C PHE A 98 1.62 -1.90 -9.47
N VAL A 99 0.95 -1.21 -8.56
CA VAL A 99 1.34 0.13 -8.10
C VAL A 99 1.59 0.07 -6.61
N MET A 100 2.77 0.50 -6.18
CA MET A 100 3.19 0.46 -4.78
C MET A 100 3.94 1.72 -4.38
N ASP A 101 4.00 2.01 -3.09
CA ASP A 101 4.87 3.04 -2.56
C ASP A 101 6.35 2.58 -2.59
N GLY A 102 7.26 3.45 -2.14
CA GLY A 102 8.70 3.19 -2.11
C GLY A 102 9.16 2.11 -1.12
N ASP A 103 8.28 1.21 -0.67
CA ASP A 103 8.63 0.11 0.23
C ASP A 103 9.53 -0.91 -0.49
N ALA A 104 10.74 -1.10 0.03
CA ALA A 104 11.75 -1.95 -0.58
C ALA A 104 11.35 -3.43 -0.61
N GLY A 105 10.60 -3.89 0.39
CA GLY A 105 10.18 -5.28 0.50
C GLY A 105 8.98 -5.60 -0.40
N LEU A 106 8.02 -4.69 -0.56
CA LEU A 106 6.97 -4.79 -1.59
C LEU A 106 7.60 -4.84 -2.99
N ARG A 107 8.55 -3.94 -3.26
CA ARG A 107 9.28 -3.93 -4.51
C ARG A 107 9.94 -5.28 -4.80
N GLN A 108 10.69 -5.80 -3.85
CA GLN A 108 11.44 -7.04 -4.02
C GLN A 108 10.51 -8.25 -4.17
N SER A 109 9.50 -8.37 -3.31
CA SER A 109 8.56 -9.49 -3.33
C SER A 109 7.76 -9.57 -4.63
N PHE A 110 7.15 -8.47 -5.08
CA PHE A 110 6.37 -8.48 -6.32
C PHE A 110 7.24 -8.70 -7.55
N THR A 111 8.43 -8.09 -7.60
CA THR A 111 9.36 -8.29 -8.73
C THR A 111 9.82 -9.74 -8.82
N ALA A 112 10.12 -10.38 -7.69
CA ALA A 112 10.58 -11.77 -7.66
C ALA A 112 9.44 -12.76 -7.99
N VAL A 113 8.27 -12.58 -7.37
CA VAL A 113 7.16 -13.54 -7.49
C VAL A 113 6.50 -13.48 -8.88
N PHE A 114 6.34 -12.30 -9.45
CA PHE A 114 5.73 -12.08 -10.77
C PHE A 114 6.75 -12.02 -11.92
N GLN A 115 8.00 -12.45 -11.68
CA GLN A 115 9.05 -12.46 -12.70
C GLN A 115 8.63 -13.18 -14.00
N PRO A 116 7.90 -14.32 -13.97
CA PRO A 116 7.42 -14.96 -15.19
C PRO A 116 6.46 -14.07 -15.99
N GLU A 117 5.50 -13.44 -15.32
CA GLU A 117 4.51 -12.55 -15.94
C GLU A 117 5.15 -11.27 -16.48
N VAL A 118 6.14 -10.72 -15.76
CA VAL A 118 6.93 -9.57 -16.21
C VAL A 118 7.72 -9.93 -17.48
N SER A 119 8.38 -11.09 -17.49
CA SER A 119 9.19 -11.53 -18.64
C SER A 119 8.33 -11.82 -19.87
N ALA A 120 7.07 -12.21 -19.66
CA ALA A 120 6.09 -12.38 -20.73
C ALA A 120 5.42 -11.06 -21.18
N GLY A 121 5.75 -9.91 -20.57
CA GLY A 121 5.10 -8.63 -20.86
C GLY A 121 3.65 -8.54 -20.38
N ARG A 122 3.23 -9.43 -19.47
CA ARG A 122 1.87 -9.46 -18.89
C ARG A 122 1.77 -8.73 -17.56
N ALA A 123 2.88 -8.40 -16.90
CA ALA A 123 2.89 -7.67 -15.64
C ALA A 123 3.83 -6.47 -15.69
N HIS A 124 3.35 -5.34 -15.19
CA HIS A 124 4.12 -4.11 -15.03
C HIS A 124 4.11 -3.65 -13.59
N ILE A 125 5.25 -3.18 -13.11
CA ILE A 125 5.41 -2.73 -11.73
C ILE A 125 5.86 -1.27 -11.72
N ALA A 126 5.06 -0.43 -11.06
CA ALA A 126 5.31 0.99 -10.87
C ALA A 126 5.43 1.33 -9.38
N VAL A 127 6.50 2.05 -9.04
CA VAL A 127 6.68 2.66 -7.73
C VAL A 127 6.31 4.13 -7.82
N ILE A 128 5.52 4.64 -6.88
CA ILE A 128 5.09 6.03 -6.84
C ILE A 128 5.60 6.72 -5.59
N ASP A 129 5.98 7.99 -5.75
CA ASP A 129 6.27 8.90 -4.66
C ASP A 129 5.66 10.28 -4.95
N PHE A 130 5.31 11.02 -3.92
CA PHE A 130 4.67 12.33 -4.02
C PHE A 130 4.88 13.15 -2.75
N LYS A 131 4.75 14.48 -2.86
CA LYS A 131 5.04 15.38 -1.74
C LYS A 131 3.89 15.39 -0.72
N LYS A 132 4.06 14.68 0.40
CA LYS A 132 3.02 14.52 1.43
C LYS A 132 2.72 15.83 2.20
N ALA A 133 3.77 16.55 2.60
CA ALA A 133 3.67 17.78 3.40
C ALA A 133 3.44 19.01 2.51
N MET A 134 2.16 19.31 2.23
CA MET A 134 1.73 20.51 1.50
C MET A 134 0.39 21.01 2.03
N THR A 135 0.25 22.32 2.20
CA THR A 135 -1.05 22.95 2.52
C THR A 135 -2.02 22.80 1.35
N ASN A 136 -3.32 22.99 1.60
CA ASN A 136 -4.33 22.92 0.56
C ASN A 136 -4.10 23.94 -0.56
N ASP A 137 -3.67 25.15 -0.22
CA ASP A 137 -3.39 26.21 -1.20
C ASP A 137 -2.21 25.84 -2.09
N MET A 138 -1.11 25.35 -1.50
CA MET A 138 0.03 24.88 -2.29
C MET A 138 -0.35 23.72 -3.21
N ARG A 139 -1.22 22.80 -2.77
CA ARG A 139 -1.71 21.70 -3.61
C ARG A 139 -2.59 22.22 -4.76
N ASN A 140 -3.42 23.22 -4.51
CA ASN A 140 -4.23 23.85 -5.54
C ASN A 140 -3.35 24.53 -6.60
N CYS A 141 -2.28 25.23 -6.19
CA CYS A 141 -1.31 25.81 -7.14
C CYS A 141 -0.68 24.75 -8.03
N VAL A 142 -0.18 23.65 -7.45
CA VAL A 142 0.44 22.55 -8.22
C VAL A 142 -0.52 21.93 -9.25
N VAL A 143 -1.81 21.81 -8.91
CA VAL A 143 -2.83 21.31 -9.85
C VAL A 143 -3.14 22.36 -10.93
N ALA A 144 -3.21 23.64 -10.57
CA ALA A 144 -3.43 24.73 -11.52
C ALA A 144 -2.27 24.83 -12.53
N ASP A 145 -1.03 24.73 -12.07
CA ASP A 145 0.16 24.73 -12.91
C ASP A 145 0.15 23.56 -13.90
N GLY A 146 -0.13 22.34 -13.42
CA GLY A 146 -0.23 21.15 -14.28
C GLY A 146 -1.37 21.27 -15.30
N ARG A 147 -2.49 21.89 -14.93
CA ARG A 147 -3.60 22.15 -15.86
C ARG A 147 -3.23 23.21 -16.90
N ALA A 148 -2.50 24.25 -16.52
CA ALA A 148 -2.00 25.26 -17.44
C ALA A 148 -1.00 24.66 -18.44
N ASP A 149 -0.10 23.78 -18.01
CA ASP A 149 0.83 23.04 -18.89
C ASP A 149 0.07 22.14 -19.88
N LEU A 150 -0.96 21.43 -19.42
CA LEU A 150 -1.80 20.61 -20.31
C LEU A 150 -2.52 21.47 -21.37
N CYS A 151 -3.07 22.62 -20.97
CA CYS A 151 -3.68 23.57 -21.91
C CYS A 151 -2.65 24.09 -22.94
N ALA A 152 -1.46 24.46 -22.48
CA ALA A 152 -0.40 25.00 -23.34
C ALA A 152 0.10 23.96 -24.35
N SER A 153 0.21 22.70 -23.94
CA SER A 153 0.67 21.61 -24.81
C SER A 153 -0.39 21.15 -25.83
N THR A 154 -1.65 21.09 -25.41
CA THR A 154 -2.76 20.64 -26.29
C THR A 154 -3.37 21.76 -27.12
N GLY A 155 -3.15 23.02 -26.76
CA GLY A 155 -3.82 24.19 -27.35
C GLY A 155 -5.28 24.37 -26.90
N LEU A 156 -5.77 23.52 -26.00
CA LEU A 156 -7.15 23.56 -25.49
C LEU A 156 -7.26 24.47 -24.27
N THR A 157 -8.40 25.13 -24.14
CA THR A 157 -8.75 25.91 -22.94
C THR A 157 -9.19 25.01 -21.79
N HIS A 158 -9.20 25.57 -20.58
CA HIS A 158 -9.68 24.84 -19.39
C HIS A 158 -11.15 24.37 -19.52
N ALA A 159 -11.99 25.18 -20.18
CA ALA A 159 -13.39 24.89 -20.41
C ALA A 159 -13.56 23.73 -21.39
N GLU A 160 -12.83 23.76 -22.51
CA GLU A 160 -12.85 22.69 -23.51
C GLU A 160 -12.41 21.35 -22.90
N LEU A 161 -11.27 21.33 -22.20
CA LEU A 161 -10.79 20.12 -21.52
C LEU A 161 -11.77 19.56 -20.49
N SER A 162 -12.64 20.39 -19.91
CA SER A 162 -13.65 19.95 -18.93
C SER A 162 -14.89 19.34 -19.57
N LEU A 163 -15.12 19.59 -20.87
CA LEU A 163 -16.22 19.01 -21.64
C LEU A 163 -15.86 17.66 -22.25
N ILE A 164 -14.57 17.30 -22.26
CA ILE A 164 -14.08 16.04 -22.83
C ILE A 164 -14.50 14.88 -21.91
N PRO A 165 -15.16 13.82 -22.45
CA PRO A 165 -15.43 12.60 -21.70
C PRO A 165 -14.14 11.98 -21.13
N SER A 166 -14.25 11.27 -20.00
CA SER A 166 -13.08 10.82 -19.23
C SER A 166 -12.17 9.87 -20.01
N GLU A 167 -12.73 9.06 -20.90
CA GLU A 167 -12.01 8.15 -21.78
C GLU A 167 -11.12 8.89 -22.78
N PHE A 168 -11.64 9.91 -23.47
CA PHE A 168 -10.86 10.71 -24.42
C PHE A 168 -9.88 11.64 -23.70
N TYR A 169 -10.26 12.16 -22.53
CA TYR A 169 -9.35 12.94 -21.70
C TYR A 169 -8.12 12.13 -21.29
N ALA A 170 -8.32 10.86 -20.92
CA ALA A 170 -7.22 9.96 -20.59
C ALA A 170 -6.29 9.71 -21.78
N GLU A 171 -6.82 9.59 -22.99
CA GLU A 171 -6.02 9.42 -24.21
C GLU A 171 -5.18 10.65 -24.54
N ILE A 172 -5.75 11.85 -24.42
CA ILE A 172 -5.02 13.12 -24.61
C ILE A 172 -3.86 13.22 -23.60
N VAL A 173 -4.14 12.90 -22.34
CA VAL A 173 -3.12 12.89 -21.28
C VAL A 173 -2.03 11.87 -21.57
N ASP A 174 -2.39 10.66 -22.02
CA ASP A 174 -1.42 9.61 -22.35
C ASP A 174 -0.52 10.02 -23.52
N GLU A 175 -1.06 10.70 -24.54
CA GLU A 175 -0.26 11.20 -25.67
C GLU A 175 0.74 12.28 -25.21
N GLU A 176 0.29 13.25 -24.42
CA GLU A 176 1.14 14.32 -23.88
C GLU A 176 2.24 13.82 -22.95
N VAL A 177 1.94 12.79 -22.17
CA VAL A 177 2.92 12.13 -21.32
C VAL A 177 3.88 11.29 -22.16
N ALA A 178 3.42 10.65 -23.24
CA ALA A 178 4.26 9.85 -24.13
C ALA A 178 5.32 10.71 -24.84
N ILE A 179 4.95 11.92 -25.30
CA ILE A 179 5.89 12.89 -25.90
C ILE A 179 7.01 13.25 -24.92
N ARG A 180 6.67 13.47 -23.65
CA ARG A 180 7.64 13.79 -22.59
C ARG A 180 8.52 12.59 -22.23
N LEU A 181 7.95 11.38 -22.22
CA LEU A 181 8.68 10.14 -21.94
C LEU A 181 9.60 9.68 -23.08
N ALA A 182 9.37 10.12 -24.32
CA ALA A 182 10.16 9.68 -25.48
C ALA A 182 11.67 9.96 -25.33
N TRP A 183 12.03 10.97 -24.52
CA TRP A 183 13.40 11.42 -24.30
C TRP A 183 13.96 11.00 -22.94
N GLU A 184 13.18 10.31 -22.11
CA GLU A 184 13.58 9.93 -20.77
C GLU A 184 14.30 8.56 -20.79
N PRO A 185 15.46 8.43 -20.13
CA PRO A 185 16.14 7.16 -20.02
C PRO A 185 15.30 6.15 -19.22
N ALA A 186 15.39 4.88 -19.62
CA ALA A 186 14.66 3.80 -18.96
C ALA A 186 15.10 3.62 -17.49
N GLY A 187 14.14 3.25 -16.64
CA GLY A 187 14.41 2.93 -15.22
C GLY A 187 14.75 4.15 -14.35
N GLN A 188 14.47 5.36 -14.81
CA GLN A 188 14.58 6.58 -14.00
C GLN A 188 13.22 7.01 -13.42
N TRP A 189 13.29 7.85 -12.40
CA TRP A 189 12.11 8.50 -11.87
C TRP A 189 11.59 9.53 -12.87
N PHE A 190 10.36 9.33 -13.33
CA PHE A 190 9.64 10.28 -14.17
C PHE A 190 8.74 11.18 -13.32
N ARG A 191 8.88 12.50 -13.46
CA ARG A 191 7.98 13.47 -12.82
C ARG A 191 6.70 13.59 -13.64
N TYR A 192 5.58 13.17 -13.05
CA TYR A 192 4.29 13.24 -13.73
C TYR A 192 3.84 14.70 -13.90
N PRO A 193 3.57 15.17 -15.14
CA PRO A 193 3.36 16.59 -15.42
C PRO A 193 1.99 17.10 -14.97
N PHE A 194 0.99 16.22 -14.82
CA PHE A 194 -0.40 16.60 -14.55
C PHE A 194 -0.88 16.11 -13.18
N PRO A 195 -0.25 16.54 -12.06
CA PRO A 195 -0.51 16.01 -10.73
C PRO A 195 -1.94 16.28 -10.27
N THR A 196 -2.39 15.50 -9.28
CA THR A 196 -3.68 15.70 -8.63
C THR A 196 -3.49 16.24 -7.22
N LYS A 197 -4.55 16.81 -6.62
CA LYS A 197 -4.50 17.33 -5.24
C LYS A 197 -4.12 16.27 -4.20
N SER A 198 -4.50 15.01 -4.44
CA SER A 198 -4.18 13.89 -3.57
C SER A 198 -2.71 13.49 -3.66
N GLU A 199 -2.10 13.64 -4.84
CA GLU A 199 -0.75 13.19 -5.17
C GLU A 199 0.03 14.36 -5.84
N PRO A 200 0.33 15.43 -5.08
CA PRO A 200 1.01 16.59 -5.63
C PRO A 200 2.49 16.28 -5.90
N ASN A 201 3.04 16.82 -7.00
CA ASN A 201 4.39 16.53 -7.46
C ASN A 201 4.67 15.02 -7.56
N LYS A 202 3.68 14.27 -8.07
CA LYS A 202 3.79 12.83 -8.30
C LYS A 202 5.00 12.51 -9.18
N ARG A 203 5.78 11.52 -8.77
CA ARG A 203 6.82 10.88 -9.58
C ARG A 203 6.61 9.37 -9.59
N VAL A 204 6.94 8.76 -10.71
CA VAL A 204 6.73 7.33 -10.96
C VAL A 204 8.04 6.73 -11.45
N LEU A 205 8.38 5.58 -10.90
CA LEU A 205 9.48 4.74 -11.36
C LEU A 205 8.89 3.43 -11.89
N LEU A 206 9.04 3.18 -13.19
CA LEU A 206 8.67 1.90 -13.80
C LEU A 206 9.82 0.91 -13.58
N LEU A 207 9.61 -0.09 -12.74
CA LEU A 207 10.63 -1.11 -12.44
C LEU A 207 10.77 -2.13 -13.56
N THR A 208 9.69 -2.33 -14.30
CA THR A 208 9.61 -3.21 -15.46
C THR A 208 9.78 -2.43 -16.75
N ASP A 209 10.53 -1.32 -16.71
CA ASP A 209 10.86 -0.57 -17.91
C ASP A 209 11.91 -1.32 -18.74
N HIS A 210 11.65 -1.49 -20.03
CA HIS A 210 12.58 -2.11 -20.97
C HIS A 210 12.48 -1.42 -22.34
N PRO A 211 13.50 -1.51 -23.20
CA PRO A 211 13.51 -0.82 -24.49
C PRO A 211 12.35 -1.16 -25.43
N GLY A 212 11.70 -2.32 -25.23
CA GLY A 212 10.54 -2.74 -26.01
C GLY A 212 9.20 -2.14 -25.53
N LEU A 213 9.17 -1.48 -24.38
CA LEU A 213 7.96 -0.86 -23.83
C LEU A 213 7.75 0.50 -24.49
N GLY A 214 6.72 0.62 -25.33
CA GLY A 214 6.47 1.83 -26.12
C GLY A 214 6.12 3.05 -25.26
N ALA A 215 6.45 4.25 -25.74
CA ALA A 215 6.23 5.49 -24.98
C ALA A 215 4.76 5.71 -24.56
N ARG A 216 3.80 5.36 -25.42
CA ARG A 216 2.35 5.44 -25.13
C ARG A 216 1.92 4.47 -24.03
N GLU A 217 2.51 3.29 -24.00
CA GLU A 217 2.25 2.31 -22.95
C GLU A 217 2.85 2.75 -21.62
N LYS A 218 4.10 3.24 -21.62
CA LYS A 218 4.72 3.87 -20.43
C LYS A 218 3.87 5.03 -19.89
N ALA A 219 3.34 5.85 -20.78
CA ALA A 219 2.47 6.97 -20.41
C ALA A 219 1.20 6.49 -19.71
N LYS A 220 0.51 5.50 -20.29
CA LYS A 220 -0.66 4.87 -19.69
C LYS A 220 -0.35 4.28 -18.31
N LEU A 221 0.75 3.52 -18.17
CA LEU A 221 1.18 2.95 -16.90
C LEU A 221 1.45 4.04 -15.85
N THR A 222 2.12 5.13 -16.25
CA THR A 222 2.44 6.27 -15.39
C THR A 222 1.19 7.04 -14.95
N ARG A 223 0.21 7.21 -15.84
CA ARG A 223 -1.09 7.81 -15.51
C ARG A 223 -1.86 6.94 -14.53
N LEU A 224 -1.91 5.63 -14.78
CA LEU A 224 -2.60 4.65 -13.92
C LEU A 224 -1.91 4.43 -12.56
N ALA A 225 -0.62 4.77 -12.44
CA ALA A 225 0.10 4.73 -11.17
C ALA A 225 -0.46 5.76 -10.19
N THR A 226 -1.33 5.30 -9.28
CA THR A 226 -1.92 6.06 -8.16
C THR A 226 -2.08 5.17 -6.93
N LEU A 227 -1.86 5.72 -5.73
CA LEU A 227 -2.17 5.11 -4.44
C LEU A 227 -3.46 5.64 -3.84
N ARG A 228 -4.11 6.62 -4.49
CA ARG A 228 -5.30 7.31 -3.97
C ARG A 228 -6.38 6.34 -3.46
N SER A 229 -6.70 5.29 -4.23
CA SER A 229 -7.75 4.34 -3.87
C SER A 229 -7.39 3.54 -2.61
N VAL A 230 -6.15 3.04 -2.55
CA VAL A 230 -5.61 2.28 -1.43
C VAL A 230 -5.50 3.15 -0.18
N ASP A 231 -4.95 4.36 -0.32
CA ASP A 231 -4.85 5.34 0.76
C ASP A 231 -6.23 5.75 1.29
N SER A 232 -7.21 5.94 0.40
CA SER A 232 -8.58 6.26 0.79
C SER A 232 -9.23 5.11 1.57
N TYR A 233 -9.08 3.87 1.10
CA TYR A 233 -9.57 2.69 1.81
C TYR A 233 -8.95 2.59 3.21
N PHE A 234 -7.62 2.67 3.31
CA PHE A 234 -6.95 2.56 4.61
C PHE A 234 -7.24 3.74 5.52
N HIS A 235 -7.36 4.96 5.00
CA HIS A 235 -7.80 6.11 5.79
C HIS A 235 -9.18 5.86 6.38
N ARG A 236 -10.13 5.39 5.56
CA ARG A 236 -11.49 5.10 5.97
C ARG A 236 -11.58 3.95 6.98
N PHE A 237 -10.75 2.93 6.80
CA PHE A 237 -10.61 1.85 7.76
C PHE A 237 -10.12 2.39 9.11
N ARG A 238 -9.04 3.19 9.11
CA ARG A 238 -8.45 3.77 10.33
C ARG A 238 -9.34 4.80 11.02
N SER A 239 -10.22 5.48 10.30
CA SER A 239 -11.18 6.42 10.88
C SER A 239 -12.37 5.72 11.53
N ASN A 240 -12.81 4.58 10.98
CA ASN A 240 -14.00 3.87 11.44
C ASN A 240 -13.67 2.81 12.49
N VAL A 241 -12.53 2.14 12.36
CA VAL A 241 -12.03 1.21 13.35
C VAL A 241 -11.10 1.99 14.28
N ARG A 242 -11.65 2.51 15.39
CA ARG A 242 -10.90 3.31 16.38
C ARG A 242 -9.58 2.64 16.82
N PHE A 243 -9.57 1.31 16.84
CA PHE A 243 -8.40 0.48 17.18
C PHE A 243 -7.29 0.48 16.13
N ALA A 244 -7.60 0.81 14.87
CA ALA A 244 -6.64 0.97 13.79
C ALA A 244 -6.16 2.42 13.62
N SER A 245 -6.69 3.36 14.40
CA SER A 245 -6.29 4.77 14.34
C SER A 245 -4.83 4.94 14.73
N ARG A 246 -4.11 5.84 14.04
CA ARG A 246 -2.73 6.17 14.43
C ARG A 246 -2.76 6.95 15.75
N PRO A 247 -1.76 6.80 16.64
CA PRO A 247 -1.64 7.64 17.82
C PRO A 247 -1.63 9.12 17.41
N LEU A 248 -2.56 9.92 17.93
CA LEU A 248 -2.50 11.36 17.81
C LEU A 248 -1.45 11.88 18.81
N VAL A 249 -0.44 12.57 18.31
CA VAL A 249 0.47 13.37 19.14
C VAL A 249 -0.32 14.60 19.57
N SER A 250 -0.75 14.65 20.83
CA SER A 250 -1.38 15.85 21.39
C SER A 250 -0.32 16.94 21.57
N THR A 251 -0.59 18.17 21.14
CA THR A 251 0.31 19.32 21.30
C THR A 251 0.47 19.78 22.77
N ASN A 252 -0.35 19.26 23.70
CA ASN A 252 -0.36 19.65 25.11
C ASN A 252 0.30 18.65 26.07
N SER A 253 0.84 17.53 25.57
CA SER A 253 1.55 16.54 26.39
C SER A 253 3.02 16.54 26.03
N HIS A 254 3.89 16.88 26.99
CA HIS A 254 5.36 16.86 26.91
C HIS A 254 5.92 15.56 26.29
N GLY A 255 5.92 15.43 24.96
CA GLY A 255 6.50 14.30 24.23
C GLY A 255 5.90 12.91 24.53
N ARG A 256 4.92 12.77 25.43
CA ARG A 256 4.30 11.49 25.78
C ARG A 256 3.29 11.08 24.71
N VAL A 257 3.72 10.20 23.81
CA VAL A 257 2.84 9.48 22.89
C VAL A 257 2.18 8.33 23.65
N TRP A 258 1.12 8.63 24.40
CA TRP A 258 0.28 7.57 24.95
C TRP A 258 -0.48 6.92 23.80
N GLY A 259 -0.17 5.65 23.50
CA GLY A 259 -1.00 4.81 22.64
C GLY A 259 -2.31 4.56 23.36
N ARG A 260 -3.27 5.49 23.27
CA ARG A 260 -4.55 5.46 24.00
C ARG A 260 -5.36 4.17 23.76
N HIS A 261 -4.99 3.37 22.74
CA HIS A 261 -5.65 2.16 22.29
C HIS A 261 -4.65 1.01 22.07
N HIS A 262 -3.70 0.78 22.99
CA HIS A 262 -2.89 -0.45 22.98
C HIS A 262 -3.81 -1.68 22.98
N LEU A 263 -3.55 -2.63 22.07
CA LEU A 263 -4.30 -3.88 21.92
C LEU A 263 -4.19 -4.74 23.18
N TYR A 264 -5.28 -5.39 23.57
CA TYR A 264 -5.24 -6.55 24.47
C TYR A 264 -5.60 -7.88 23.79
N ASP A 265 -5.96 -7.92 22.51
CA ASP A 265 -6.10 -9.18 21.77
C ASP A 265 -6.03 -8.96 20.24
N PRO A 266 -4.99 -9.45 19.56
CA PRO A 266 -4.85 -9.32 18.12
C PRO A 266 -5.85 -10.15 17.31
N VAL A 267 -6.47 -11.18 17.91
CA VAL A 267 -7.58 -11.92 17.31
C VAL A 267 -8.76 -10.98 17.06
N VAL A 268 -9.04 -10.05 17.98
CA VAL A 268 -10.12 -9.08 17.82
C VAL A 268 -9.86 -8.14 16.65
N LEU A 269 -8.61 -7.68 16.47
CA LEU A 269 -8.26 -6.83 15.33
C LEU A 269 -8.44 -7.57 14.01
N SER A 270 -8.03 -8.83 13.92
CA SER A 270 -8.25 -9.67 12.72
C SER A 270 -9.74 -9.77 12.39
N LYS A 271 -10.58 -10.12 13.37
CA LYS A 271 -12.05 -10.18 13.22
C LYS A 271 -12.64 -8.85 12.75
N LEU A 272 -12.20 -7.73 13.32
CA LEU A 272 -12.66 -6.39 12.92
C LEU A 272 -12.26 -6.04 11.49
N VAL A 273 -11.05 -6.41 11.06
CA VAL A 273 -10.58 -6.24 9.68
C VAL A 273 -11.46 -7.04 8.72
N GLU A 274 -11.76 -8.30 9.05
CA GLU A 274 -12.62 -9.17 8.23
C GLU A 274 -14.04 -8.63 8.11
N ILE A 275 -14.67 -8.25 9.23
CA ILE A 275 -16.00 -7.65 9.26
C ILE A 275 -16.01 -6.36 8.42
N TYR A 276 -15.01 -5.50 8.59
CA TYR A 276 -14.94 -4.26 7.81
C TYR A 276 -14.77 -4.53 6.31
N ARG A 277 -13.92 -5.49 5.93
CA ARG A 277 -13.74 -5.89 4.52
C ARG A 277 -15.05 -6.36 3.91
N PHE A 278 -15.81 -7.19 4.65
CA PHE A 278 -17.11 -7.65 4.20
C PHE A 278 -18.09 -6.48 4.04
N TYR A 279 -18.24 -5.65 5.07
CA TYR A 279 -19.13 -4.49 5.07
C TYR A 279 -18.81 -3.54 3.91
N HIS A 280 -17.54 -3.14 3.76
CA HIS A 280 -17.07 -2.25 2.71
C HIS A 280 -17.33 -2.80 1.31
N ASN A 281 -17.05 -4.09 1.07
CA ASN A 281 -17.10 -4.66 -0.27
C ASN A 281 -18.52 -5.10 -0.69
N TRP A 282 -19.37 -5.50 0.27
CA TRP A 282 -20.64 -6.17 -0.02
C TRP A 282 -21.88 -5.40 0.43
N MET A 283 -21.80 -4.54 1.44
CA MET A 283 -22.98 -3.87 2.00
C MET A 283 -23.05 -2.40 1.64
N GLU A 284 -21.92 -1.71 1.60
CA GLU A 284 -21.90 -0.26 1.48
C GLU A 284 -21.82 0.22 0.01
N PRO A 285 -22.88 0.87 -0.51
CA PRO A 285 -22.86 1.43 -1.84
C PRO A 285 -22.05 2.73 -1.89
N GLY A 286 -21.39 2.98 -3.02
CA GLY A 286 -20.85 4.30 -3.33
C GLY A 286 -21.93 5.26 -3.83
N VAL A 287 -21.48 6.43 -4.29
CA VAL A 287 -22.35 7.49 -4.86
C VAL A 287 -23.16 6.97 -6.08
N ASP A 288 -22.60 6.02 -6.82
CA ASP A 288 -23.21 5.33 -7.96
C ASP A 288 -24.23 4.24 -7.56
N GLY A 289 -24.50 4.06 -6.27
CA GLY A 289 -25.40 3.02 -5.75
C GLY A 289 -24.82 1.60 -5.79
N LYS A 290 -23.58 1.42 -6.24
CA LYS A 290 -22.93 0.10 -6.38
C LYS A 290 -21.90 -0.14 -5.26
N THR A 291 -21.81 -1.37 -4.79
CA THR A 291 -20.73 -1.78 -3.87
C THR A 291 -19.46 -2.12 -4.67
N PRO A 292 -18.27 -2.14 -4.04
CA PRO A 292 -17.05 -2.61 -4.69
C PRO A 292 -17.20 -3.99 -5.35
N ALA A 293 -17.82 -4.96 -4.67
CA ALA A 293 -18.05 -6.30 -5.23
C ALA A 293 -18.94 -6.28 -6.48
N MET A 294 -19.93 -5.36 -6.54
CA MET A 294 -20.75 -5.17 -7.74
C MET A 294 -19.94 -4.59 -8.90
N ARG A 295 -19.02 -3.64 -8.64
CA ARG A 295 -18.21 -3.00 -9.69
C ARG A 295 -17.28 -3.99 -10.39
N ILE A 296 -16.78 -4.99 -9.67
CA ILE A 296 -15.91 -6.04 -10.22
C ILE A 296 -16.69 -7.31 -10.63
N GLY A 297 -18.02 -7.28 -10.60
CA GLY A 297 -18.85 -8.39 -11.06
C GLY A 297 -18.96 -9.58 -10.11
N LEU A 298 -18.43 -9.51 -8.88
CA LEU A 298 -18.57 -10.56 -7.87
C LEU A 298 -19.98 -10.62 -7.25
N ALA A 299 -20.74 -9.53 -7.33
CA ALA A 299 -22.07 -9.42 -6.73
C ALA A 299 -23.09 -8.85 -7.72
N ARG A 300 -24.31 -9.41 -7.74
CA ARG A 300 -25.44 -8.84 -8.50
C ARG A 300 -26.19 -7.73 -7.76
N GLY A 301 -26.07 -7.70 -6.43
CA GLY A 301 -26.71 -6.73 -5.56
C GLY A 301 -25.96 -6.61 -4.24
N ARG A 302 -26.30 -5.58 -3.46
CA ARG A 302 -25.72 -5.40 -2.12
C ARG A 302 -26.34 -6.37 -1.12
N VAL A 303 -25.55 -6.74 -0.13
CA VAL A 303 -26.01 -7.48 1.06
C VAL A 303 -26.60 -6.47 2.05
N TYR A 304 -27.75 -6.80 2.63
CA TYR A 304 -28.43 -5.99 3.63
C TYR A 304 -28.25 -6.63 5.02
N GLU A 305 -28.43 -5.84 6.08
CA GLU A 305 -28.34 -6.35 7.46
C GLU A 305 -29.29 -7.52 7.73
N ARG A 306 -30.50 -7.49 7.14
CA ARG A 306 -31.48 -8.58 7.22
C ARG A 306 -31.01 -9.90 6.60
N ASP A 307 -29.99 -9.87 5.75
CA ASP A 307 -29.46 -11.07 5.08
C ASP A 307 -28.40 -11.77 5.94
N LEU A 308 -28.02 -11.18 7.08
CA LEU A 308 -26.99 -11.68 8.01
C LEU A 308 -27.57 -12.34 9.28
N LEU A 309 -28.88 -12.26 9.47
CA LEU A 309 -29.63 -12.79 10.62
C LEU A 309 -30.30 -14.12 10.25
#